data_AF-A0A448XBB8-F1
#
_entry.id   AF-A0A448XBB8-F1
#
_cell.length_a   1.000
_cell.length_b   1.000
_cell.length_c   1.000
_cell.angle_alpha   90.00
_cell.angle_beta   90.00
_cell.angle_gamma   90.00
#
_symmetry.space_group_name_H-M   'P 1'
#
loop_
_entity.id
_entity.type
_entity.pdbx_description
1 polymer ?
#
loop_
_entity_poly.entity_id
_entity_poly.type
_entity_poly.pdbx_seq_one_letter_code
_entity_poly.pdbx_strand_id
1 'polypeptide(L)'
;MRVFPVSVDPKGKTLIAGFSDGLIRLILFSENPESDPTRKAKQPALLALAQAIKPHSKPISSMAYDEQGELFATAVGWHPKPPIFPLFTSLEASDQNPGTGTVSAFC
;
A
#
# COMPACT_ATOMS: atom_id res chain seq x y z
N MET A 1 12.89 -4.12 4.36
CA MET A 1 11.46 -4.29 4.68
C MET A 1 10.87 -2.91 4.96
N ARG A 2 10.10 -2.33 4.03
CA ARG A 2 9.44 -1.03 4.26
C ARG A 2 8.06 -1.26 4.87
N VAL A 3 7.78 -0.60 5.98
CA VAL A 3 6.45 -0.56 6.58
C VAL A 3 5.64 0.51 5.84
N PHE A 4 4.43 0.14 5.44
CA PHE A 4 3.48 0.97 4.70
C PHE A 4 2.44 1.54 5.70
N PRO A 5 1.21 1.98 5.35
CA PRO A 5 0.41 2.73 6.31
C PRO A 5 0.12 1.88 7.56
N VAL A 6 -0.04 2.57 8.68
CA VAL A 6 -0.36 1.98 9.98
C VAL A 6 -1.65 2.61 10.46
N SER A 7 -2.57 1.80 10.97
CA SER A 7 -3.85 2.25 11.51
C SER A 7 -4.13 1.55 12.83
N VAL A 8 -4.73 2.28 13.76
CA VAL A 8 -5.20 1.74 15.05
C VAL A 8 -6.71 1.62 14.99
N ASP A 9 -7.25 0.53 15.52
CA ASP A 9 -8.68 0.35 15.73
C ASP A 9 -9.21 1.47 16.65
N PRO A 10 -10.33 2.14 16.31
CA PRO A 10 -10.98 3.11 17.20
C PRO A 10 -11.20 2.61 18.64
N LYS A 11 -11.36 1.29 18.83
CA LYS A 11 -11.52 0.66 20.16
C LYS A 11 -10.20 0.47 20.91
N GLY A 12 -9.05 0.74 20.28
CA GLY A 12 -7.71 0.68 20.89
C GLY A 12 -7.16 -0.72 21.14
N LYS A 13 -7.83 -1.78 20.67
CA LYS A 13 -7.43 -3.18 20.95
C LYS A 13 -6.46 -3.75 19.92
N THR A 14 -6.45 -3.20 18.71
CA THR A 14 -5.75 -3.77 17.57
C THR A 14 -4.99 -2.70 16.80
N LEU A 15 -3.77 -3.03 16.41
CA LEU A 15 -2.92 -2.29 15.48
C LEU A 15 -2.87 -3.05 14.17
N ILE A 16 -3.14 -2.36 13.07
CA ILE A 16 -3.00 -2.91 11.72
C ILE A 16 -1.85 -2.22 10.99
N ALA A 17 -0.97 -3.04 10.41
CA ALA A 17 0.13 -2.58 9.57
C ALA A 17 0.05 -3.20 8.17
N GLY A 18 0.09 -2.35 7.14
CA GLY A 18 0.19 -2.75 5.74
C GLY A 18 1.66 -2.90 5.31
N PHE A 19 1.90 -3.79 4.33
CA PHE A 19 3.24 -4.10 3.83
C PHE A 19 3.34 -4.00 2.30
N SER A 20 4.59 -3.90 1.83
CA SER A 20 4.94 -3.78 0.40
C SER A 20 4.59 -5.01 -0.44
N ASP A 21 4.45 -6.16 0.21
CA ASP A 21 4.10 -7.44 -0.41
C ASP A 21 2.59 -7.67 -0.52
N GLY A 22 1.79 -6.68 -0.12
CA GLY A 22 0.34 -6.77 -0.09
C GLY A 22 -0.20 -7.48 1.15
N LEU A 23 0.65 -7.78 2.14
CA LEU A 23 0.23 -8.34 3.42
C LEU A 23 -0.28 -7.26 4.38
N ILE A 24 -1.18 -7.68 5.24
CA ILE A 24 -1.65 -6.95 6.40
C ILE A 24 -1.37 -7.77 7.63
N ARG A 25 -0.84 -7.13 8.68
CA ARG A 25 -0.63 -7.75 9.98
C ARG A 25 -1.56 -7.12 11.01
N LEU A 26 -2.32 -7.98 11.69
CA LEU A 26 -3.10 -7.65 12.87
C LEU A 26 -2.25 -7.93 14.11
N ILE A 27 -2.00 -6.89 14.89
CA ILE A 27 -1.27 -6.96 16.14
C ILE A 27 -2.23 -6.56 17.26
N LEU A 28 -2.39 -7.42 18.26
CA LEU A 28 -3.24 -7.17 19.41
C LEU A 28 -2.43 -6.54 20.54
N PHE A 29 -3.04 -5.59 21.24
CA PHE A 29 -2.57 -5.07 22.51
C PHE A 29 -3.12 -5.92 23.65
N SER A 30 -2.26 -6.39 24.54
CA SER A 30 -2.68 -6.99 25.82
C SER A 30 -1.90 -6.38 26.98
N GLU A 31 -2.53 -6.37 28.15
CA GLU A 31 -1.84 -6.01 29.38
C GLU A 31 -0.79 -7.07 29.72
N ASN A 32 0.32 -6.63 30.29
CA ASN A 32 1.32 -7.55 30.80
C ASN A 32 0.84 -8.11 32.15
N PRO A 33 0.56 -9.43 32.26
CA PRO A 33 0.09 -10.03 33.51
C PRO A 33 1.15 -10.03 34.61
N GLU A 34 2.43 -9.87 34.26
CA GLU A 34 3.56 -9.77 35.18
C GLU A 34 3.69 -8.34 35.75
N SER A 35 2.62 -7.83 36.34
CA SER A 35 2.68 -6.60 37.14
C SER A 35 2.99 -6.96 38.59
N ASP A 36 4.20 -7.43 38.88
CA ASP A 36 4.68 -7.44 40.25
C ASP A 36 4.69 -5.98 40.76
N PRO A 37 3.85 -5.61 41.74
CA PRO A 37 3.72 -4.23 42.19
C PRO A 37 5.02 -3.67 42.80
N THR A 38 5.97 -4.55 43.16
CA THR A 38 7.29 -4.15 43.71
C THR A 38 8.36 -3.94 42.64
N ARG A 39 8.11 -4.40 41.40
CA ARG A 39 9.04 -4.28 40.27
C ARG A 39 8.39 -3.44 39.20
N LYS A 40 8.84 -2.18 39.02
CA LYS A 40 8.40 -1.31 37.92
C LYS A 40 8.27 -2.13 36.64
N ALA A 41 7.04 -2.31 36.14
CA ALA A 41 6.76 -3.17 35.00
C ALA A 41 7.64 -2.72 33.82
N LYS A 42 8.61 -3.55 33.43
CA LYS A 42 9.57 -3.20 32.36
C LYS A 42 8.90 -3.05 31.00
N GLN A 43 7.73 -3.63 30.81
CA GLN A 43 6.92 -3.57 29.60
C GLN A 43 5.45 -3.45 30.03
N PRO A 44 4.83 -2.26 29.93
CA PRO A 44 3.46 -2.04 30.40
C PRO A 44 2.41 -2.69 29.48
N ALA A 45 2.76 -3.02 28.25
CA ALA A 45 1.87 -3.66 27.28
C ALA A 45 2.63 -4.72 26.49
N LEU A 46 1.94 -5.79 26.14
CA LEU A 46 2.39 -6.83 25.23
C LEU A 46 1.74 -6.62 23.86
N LEU A 47 2.53 -6.88 22.82
CA LEU A 47 2.09 -6.84 21.44
C LEU A 47 2.18 -8.25 20.88
N ALA A 48 1.05 -8.81 20.48
CA ALA A 48 0.98 -10.14 19.90
C ALA A 48 0.54 -10.06 18.44
N LEU A 49 1.29 -10.66 17.52
CA LEU A 49 0.84 -10.84 16.15
C LEU A 49 -0.30 -11.87 16.15
N ALA A 50 -1.52 -11.41 15.91
CA ALA A 50 -2.70 -12.28 15.86
C ALA A 50 -2.84 -12.94 14.50
N GLN A 51 -2.67 -12.16 13.42
CA GLN A 51 -2.87 -12.67 12.08
C GLN A 51 -2.03 -11.93 11.04
N ALA A 52 -1.65 -12.65 9.99
CA ALA A 52 -1.16 -12.06 8.75
C ALA A 52 -2.06 -12.51 7.60
N ILE A 53 -2.57 -11.55 6.83
CA ILE A 53 -3.51 -11.79 5.73
C ILE A 53 -2.91 -11.22 4.45
N LYS A 54 -3.14 -11.88 3.31
CA LYS A 54 -2.75 -11.40 1.99
C LYS A 54 -3.95 -10.96 1.15
N PRO A 55 -4.50 -9.76 1.39
CA PRO A 55 -5.60 -9.24 0.58
C PRO A 55 -5.15 -8.80 -0.82
N HIS A 56 -3.89 -8.40 -0.98
CA HIS A 56 -3.39 -7.82 -2.23
C HIS A 56 -2.13 -8.53 -2.72
N SER A 57 -1.88 -8.45 -4.03
CA SER A 57 -0.62 -8.87 -4.66
C SER A 57 0.35 -7.70 -4.90
N LYS A 58 -0.09 -6.48 -4.63
CA LYS A 58 0.65 -5.22 -4.80
C LYS A 58 0.83 -4.53 -3.45
N PRO A 59 1.79 -3.58 -3.32
CA PRO A 59 1.97 -2.78 -2.12
C PRO A 59 0.69 -2.07 -1.70
N ILE A 60 0.36 -2.19 -0.41
CA ILE A 60 -0.76 -1.46 0.18
C ILE A 60 -0.36 0.01 0.30
N SER A 61 -1.17 0.90 -0.27
CA SER A 61 -0.91 2.34 -0.28
C SER A 61 -1.74 3.10 0.75
N SER A 62 -2.92 2.61 1.11
CA SER A 62 -3.81 3.25 2.08
C SER A 62 -4.67 2.23 2.83
N MET A 63 -5.04 2.57 4.05
CA MET A 63 -5.90 1.78 4.94
C MET A 63 -6.73 2.73 5.81
N ALA A 64 -7.98 2.36 6.11
CA ALA A 64 -8.85 3.15 6.97
C ALA A 64 -9.85 2.25 7.70
N TYR A 65 -10.17 2.64 8.93
CA TYR A 65 -11.33 2.14 9.66
C TYR A 65 -12.54 3.05 9.41
N ASP A 66 -13.73 2.49 9.58
CA ASP A 66 -14.92 3.29 9.86
C ASP A 66 -14.86 3.91 11.26
N GLU A 67 -15.80 4.80 11.57
CA GLU A 67 -15.81 5.48 12.87
C GLU A 67 -16.06 4.53 14.04
N GLN A 68 -16.78 3.43 13.79
CA GLN A 68 -17.18 2.45 14.81
C GLN A 68 -16.14 1.34 15.01
N GLY A 69 -15.17 1.18 14.11
CA GLY A 69 -14.19 0.09 14.11
C GLY A 69 -14.78 -1.27 13.70
N GLU A 70 -15.90 -1.30 12.98
CA GLU A 70 -16.55 -2.53 12.49
C GLU A 70 -16.07 -2.91 11.08
N LEU A 71 -15.77 -1.91 10.25
CA LEU A 71 -15.30 -2.08 8.89
C LEU A 71 -13.87 -1.59 8.73
N PHE A 72 -13.11 -2.34 7.93
CA PHE A 72 -11.73 -2.00 7.60
C PHE A 72 -11.50 -2.09 6.10
N ALA A 73 -11.07 -0.97 5.50
CA ALA A 73 -10.85 -0.84 4.07
C ALA A 73 -9.36 -0.72 3.75
N THR A 74 -8.95 -1.32 2.62
CA THR A 74 -7.56 -1.33 2.16
C THR A 74 -7.50 -0.99 0.69
N ALA A 75 -6.48 -0.23 0.30
CA ALA A 75 -6.29 0.19 -1.09
C ALA A 75 -4.85 -0.04 -1.55
N VAL A 76 -4.71 -0.29 -2.85
CA VAL A 76 -3.43 -0.39 -3.55
C VAL A 76 -3.30 0.73 -4.57
N GLY A 77 -2.07 1.18 -4.78
CA GLY A 77 -1.77 2.19 -5.80
C GLY A 77 -2.16 1.68 -7.19
N TRP A 78 -2.97 2.47 -7.90
CA TRP A 78 -3.24 2.21 -9.29
C TRP A 78 -2.01 2.57 -10.12
N HIS A 79 -1.35 1.55 -10.66
CA HIS A 79 -0.35 1.72 -11.69
C HIS A 79 -0.97 1.22 -13.01
N PRO A 80 -1.38 2.13 -13.91
CA PRO A 80 -1.71 1.71 -15.25
C PRO A 80 -0.44 1.09 -15.85
N LYS A 81 -0.56 -0.12 -16.39
CA LYS A 81 0.50 -0.58 -17.30
C LYS A 81 0.53 0.43 -18.44
N PRO A 82 1.69 1.01 -18.77
CA PRO A 82 1.76 1.82 -19.97
C PRO A 82 1.25 0.95 -21.12
N PRO A 83 0.37 1.48 -21.98
CA PRO A 83 -0.01 0.76 -23.19
C PRO A 83 1.26 0.33 -23.90
N ILE A 84 1.32 -0.94 -24.30
CA ILE A 84 2.41 -1.48 -25.09
C ILE A 84 2.23 -0.90 -26.50
N PHE A 85 2.52 0.39 -26.66
CA PHE A 85 2.72 0.96 -27.97
C PHE A 85 4.14 0.57 -28.39
N PRO A 86 4.32 -0.04 -29.58
CA PRO A 86 5.66 -0.25 -30.11
C PRO A 86 6.32 1.12 -30.24
N LEU A 87 7.48 1.28 -29.60
CA LEU A 87 8.31 2.47 -29.68
C LEU A 87 8.88 2.55 -31.10
N PHE A 88 8.12 3.11 -32.05
CA PHE A 88 8.69 3.50 -33.33
C PHE A 88 9.52 4.76 -33.10
N THR A 89 10.81 4.55 -32.85
CA THR A 89 11.81 5.59 -33.00
C THR A 89 11.87 5.94 -34.49
N SER A 90 11.38 7.11 -34.87
CA SER A 90 11.84 7.76 -36.10
C SER A 90 12.17 9.20 -35.76
N LEU A 91 13.45 9.40 -35.46
CA LEU A 91 14.09 10.69 -35.39
C LEU A 91 14.93 10.82 -36.65
N GLU A 92 14.39 11.42 -37.71
CA GLU A 92 15.16 12.25 -38.64
C GLU A 92 14.21 13.30 -39.25
N ALA A 93 14.42 14.55 -38.85
CA ALA A 93 13.84 15.72 -39.49
C ALA A 93 14.98 16.60 -39.99
N SER A 94 15.15 16.70 -41.31
CA SER A 94 15.85 17.74 -42.07
C SER A 94 15.87 17.29 -43.56
N ASP A 95 15.49 18.01 -44.61
CA ASP A 95 14.91 19.34 -44.79
C ASP A 95 14.24 19.38 -46.20
N GLN A 96 13.28 20.29 -46.34
CA GLN A 96 12.54 20.80 -47.50
C GLN A 96 12.71 20.25 -48.94
N ASN A 97 11.59 19.85 -49.55
CA ASN A 97 11.31 20.11 -50.98
C ASN A 97 9.81 20.44 -51.19
N PRO A 98 9.42 21.63 -51.69
CA PRO A 98 8.03 22.03 -51.83
C PRO A 98 7.45 21.47 -53.14
N GLY A 99 6.73 20.36 -53.07
CA GLY A 99 5.91 19.97 -54.22
C GLY A 99 5.51 18.52 -54.34
N THR A 100 4.96 17.89 -53.31
CA THR A 100 3.98 16.79 -53.47
C THR A 100 3.36 16.47 -52.12
N GLY A 101 2.03 16.52 -52.04
CA GLY A 101 1.28 16.31 -50.80
C GLY A 101 1.48 14.90 -50.25
N THR A 102 1.81 14.80 -48.95
CA THR A 102 1.80 13.54 -48.22
C THR A 102 0.65 13.58 -47.23
N VAL A 103 -0.43 12.85 -47.54
CA VAL A 103 -1.53 12.61 -46.62
C VAL A 103 -1.06 11.53 -45.66
N SER A 104 -0.78 11.90 -44.41
CA SER A 104 -0.56 10.91 -43.35
C SER A 104 -1.91 10.65 -42.68
N ALA A 105 -2.47 9.48 -42.94
CA ALA A 105 -3.65 8.97 -42.25
C ALA A 105 -3.24 8.52 -40.84
N PHE A 106 -4.02 8.91 -39.83
CA PHE A 106 -3.89 8.43 -38.47
C PHE A 106 -5.14 7.61 -38.15
N CYS A 107 -4.96 6.36 -37.73
CA CYS A 107 -6.00 5.51 -37.16
C CYS A 107 -5.68 5.25 -35.68
#